data_AF-A0A959HBY1-F1
#
_entry.id   AF-A0A959HBY1-F1
#
_cell.length_a   1.000
_cell.length_b   1.000
_cell.length_c   1.000
_cell.angle_alpha   90.00
_cell.angle_beta   90.00
_cell.angle_gamma   90.00
#
_symmetry.space_group_name_H-M   'P 1'
#
loop_
_entity.id
_entity.type
_entity.pdbx_description
1 polymer ?
#
loop_
_entity_poly.entity_id
_entity_poly.type
_entity_poly.pdbx_seq_one_letter_code
_entity_poly.pdbx_strand_id
1 'polypeptide(L)'
;MLLQRLTNLLPRHFGIKDLFFIRLVGDESLQHFKMTKELHLSQLHNPYANELNEHYCRRWVSVNIIKKVKANQQLYNNTAPAADAQISQYWETPNRYLCISVAKPDFQNPGQGTSVTIGLLVNDTLRRLFRFLDSPELQTRIVNTTCERCSISNCEARAAAPVVLEQQRKQERIIVAGKQLGVR
;
A
#
# COMPACT_ATOMS: atom_id res chain seq x y z
N MET A 1 7.74 1.60 -17.19
CA MET A 1 7.77 3.03 -17.61
C MET A 1 6.39 3.65 -17.77
N LEU A 2 5.37 2.91 -18.26
CA LEU A 2 4.01 3.45 -18.49
C LEU A 2 3.41 4.20 -17.29
N LEU A 3 3.25 3.53 -16.14
CA LEU A 3 2.66 4.13 -14.94
C LEU A 3 3.46 5.32 -14.40
N GLN A 4 4.78 5.35 -14.60
CA GLN A 4 5.60 6.50 -14.21
C GLN A 4 5.36 7.72 -15.12
N ARG A 5 5.02 7.52 -16.40
CA ARG A 5 4.68 8.66 -17.27
C ARG A 5 3.30 9.23 -16.92
N LEU A 6 2.38 8.39 -16.46
CA LEU A 6 1.05 8.81 -16.00
C LEU A 6 1.12 9.81 -14.82
N THR A 7 2.14 9.73 -13.97
CA THR A 7 2.32 10.71 -12.88
C THR A 7 2.55 12.13 -13.38
N ASN A 8 3.00 12.31 -14.63
CA ASN A 8 3.16 13.63 -15.25
C ASN A 8 1.96 14.02 -16.13
N LEU A 9 1.31 13.04 -16.76
CA LEU A 9 0.17 13.28 -17.66
C LEU A 9 -1.11 13.61 -16.88
N LEU A 10 -1.41 12.89 -15.81
CA LEU A 10 -2.64 13.06 -15.03
C LEU A 10 -2.75 14.46 -14.38
N PRO A 11 -1.69 15.02 -13.76
CA PRO A 11 -1.76 16.40 -13.26
C PRO A 11 -1.88 17.43 -14.38
N ARG A 12 -1.12 17.27 -15.46
CA ARG A 12 -1.02 18.27 -16.53
C ARG A 12 -2.27 18.36 -17.41
N HIS A 13 -2.87 17.22 -17.75
CA HIS A 13 -4.00 17.17 -18.70
C HIS A 13 -5.36 16.95 -18.04
N PHE A 14 -5.39 16.36 -16.84
CA PHE A 14 -6.64 16.00 -16.16
C PHE A 14 -6.81 16.70 -14.81
N GLY A 15 -5.83 17.50 -14.38
CA GLY A 15 -5.87 18.22 -13.10
C GLY A 15 -5.81 17.32 -11.86
N ILE A 16 -5.48 16.03 -12.02
CA ILE A 16 -5.37 15.07 -10.91
C ILE A 16 -3.97 15.20 -10.30
N LYS A 17 -3.84 16.03 -9.27
CA LYS A 17 -2.56 16.31 -8.60
C LYS A 17 -2.30 15.40 -7.39
N ASP A 18 -3.37 14.96 -6.74
CA ASP A 18 -3.32 14.11 -5.55
C ASP A 18 -3.09 12.65 -5.95
N LEU A 19 -1.83 12.35 -6.26
CA LEU A 19 -1.41 11.01 -6.64
C LEU A 19 -0.09 10.62 -5.97
N PHE A 20 0.08 9.31 -5.85
CA PHE A 20 1.34 8.70 -5.48
C PHE A 20 1.75 7.63 -6.47
N PHE A 21 3.04 7.34 -6.49
CA PHE A 21 3.61 6.25 -7.26
C PHE A 21 4.55 5.45 -6.37
N ILE A 22 4.36 4.13 -6.35
CA ILE A 22 5.22 3.22 -5.60
C ILE A 22 5.68 2.06 -6.47
N ARG A 23 6.90 1.59 -6.21
CA ARG A 23 7.42 0.33 -6.72
C ARG A 23 7.74 -0.59 -5.55
N LEU A 24 7.13 -1.76 -5.53
CA LEU A 24 7.44 -2.80 -4.55
C LEU A 24 8.18 -3.96 -5.22
N VAL A 25 9.13 -4.53 -4.49
CA VAL A 25 9.80 -5.77 -4.84
C VAL A 25 9.49 -6.78 -3.74
N GLY A 26 8.89 -7.89 -4.12
CA GLY A 26 8.65 -9.04 -3.24
C GLY A 26 9.79 -10.05 -3.36
N ASP A 27 10.24 -10.56 -2.22
CA ASP A 27 11.26 -11.59 -2.15
C ASP A 27 10.75 -12.98 -2.61
N GLU A 28 11.64 -13.96 -2.62
CA GLU A 28 11.33 -15.33 -3.01
C GLU A 28 10.27 -15.97 -2.11
N SER A 29 10.34 -15.68 -0.80
CA SER A 29 9.45 -16.23 0.21
C SER A 29 8.07 -15.54 0.25
N LEU A 30 7.91 -14.40 -0.43
CA LEU A 30 6.75 -13.50 -0.34
C LEU A 30 6.46 -13.00 1.09
N GLN A 31 7.43 -13.12 1.99
CA GLN A 31 7.35 -12.65 3.36
C GLN A 31 7.86 -11.22 3.48
N HIS A 32 8.76 -10.75 2.62
CA HIS A 32 9.28 -9.40 2.67
C HIS A 32 9.01 -8.64 1.37
N PHE A 33 8.48 -7.43 1.52
CA PHE A 33 8.26 -6.51 0.41
C PHE A 33 9.05 -5.23 0.69
N LYS A 34 9.92 -4.87 -0.25
CA LYS A 34 10.73 -3.64 -0.16
C LYS A 34 10.21 -2.62 -1.14
N MET A 35 10.01 -1.39 -0.69
CA MET A 35 9.68 -0.29 -1.60
C MET A 35 10.97 0.28 -2.19
N THR A 36 11.12 0.24 -3.51
CA THR A 36 12.38 0.67 -4.16
C THR A 36 12.27 2.04 -4.82
N LYS A 37 11.04 2.49 -5.09
CA LYS A 37 10.76 3.84 -5.55
C LYS A 37 9.46 4.32 -4.96
N GLU A 38 9.47 5.58 -4.58
CA GLU A 38 8.32 6.28 -4.04
C GLU A 38 8.35 7.71 -4.59
N LEU A 39 7.23 8.16 -5.12
CA LEU A 39 7.01 9.55 -5.52
C LEU A 39 5.64 9.94 -4.97
N HIS A 40 5.65 10.83 -3.98
CA HIS A 40 4.46 11.46 -3.45
C HIS A 40 4.40 12.88 -3.96
N LEU A 41 3.38 13.20 -4.75
CA LEU A 41 3.12 14.59 -5.14
C LEU A 41 2.31 15.33 -4.07
N SER A 42 1.67 14.59 -3.16
CA SER A 42 0.91 15.08 -2.00
C SER A 42 1.46 14.40 -0.73
N GLN A 43 1.97 15.18 0.23
CA GLN A 43 2.78 14.81 1.42
C GLN A 43 2.10 13.87 2.46
N LEU A 44 1.29 12.89 2.05
CA LEU A 44 0.37 12.15 2.92
C LEU A 44 0.87 10.77 3.38
N HIS A 45 2.06 10.33 2.96
CA HIS A 45 2.64 9.05 3.38
C HIS A 45 4.02 9.27 3.98
N ASN A 46 4.22 8.76 5.20
CA ASN A 46 5.48 8.84 5.91
C ASN A 46 6.49 7.84 5.30
N PRO A 47 7.67 8.30 4.82
CA PRO A 47 8.62 7.50 4.02
C PRO A 47 9.43 6.46 4.82
N TYR A 48 9.16 6.30 6.12
CA TYR A 48 10.05 5.60 7.04
C TYR A 48 9.92 4.07 7.06
N ALA A 49 8.91 3.49 6.41
CA ALA A 49 8.59 2.07 6.58
C ALA A 49 9.71 1.11 6.12
N ASN A 50 10.46 1.47 5.08
CA ASN A 50 11.63 0.68 4.66
C ASN A 50 12.79 0.75 5.65
N GLU A 51 13.12 1.95 6.14
CA GLU A 51 14.25 2.18 7.06
C GLU A 51 14.01 1.50 8.41
N LEU A 52 12.74 1.39 8.80
CA LEU A 52 12.31 0.76 10.04
C LEU A 52 12.10 -0.77 9.90
N ASN A 53 12.35 -1.35 8.72
CA ASN A 53 12.14 -2.76 8.41
C ASN A 53 10.73 -3.24 8.79
N GLU A 54 9.72 -2.39 8.56
CA GLU A 54 8.33 -2.68 8.88
C GLU A 54 7.62 -3.42 7.74
N HIS A 55 6.61 -4.22 8.10
CA HIS A 55 5.86 -5.03 7.14
C HIS A 55 4.70 -4.24 6.55
N TYR A 56 4.84 -3.86 5.28
CA TYR A 56 3.73 -3.25 4.52
C TYR A 56 2.45 -4.09 4.57
N CYS A 57 1.32 -3.38 4.55
CA CYS A 57 0.00 -4.00 4.56
C CYS A 57 -0.19 -4.98 3.39
N ARG A 58 -0.46 -6.25 3.71
CA ARG A 58 -0.67 -7.30 2.69
C ARG A 58 -2.00 -7.17 1.93
N ARG A 59 -2.87 -6.25 2.35
CA ARG A 59 -4.13 -5.94 1.65
C ARG A 59 -3.94 -4.98 0.48
N TRP A 60 -2.76 -4.38 0.31
CA TRP A 60 -2.46 -3.55 -0.86
C TRP A 60 -2.50 -4.37 -2.15
N VAL A 61 -3.11 -3.81 -3.20
CA VAL A 61 -3.12 -4.42 -4.54
C VAL A 61 -1.70 -4.69 -5.03
N SER A 62 -0.76 -3.78 -4.74
CA SER A 62 0.65 -3.85 -5.09
C SER A 62 1.36 -5.10 -4.56
N VAL A 63 0.93 -5.61 -3.40
CA VAL A 63 1.45 -6.84 -2.80
C VAL A 63 0.73 -8.05 -3.41
N ASN A 64 -0.61 -7.98 -3.49
CA ASN A 64 -1.41 -9.10 -3.96
C ASN A 64 -1.12 -9.47 -5.41
N ILE A 65 -0.88 -8.48 -6.28
CA ILE A 65 -0.56 -8.76 -7.68
C ILE A 65 0.80 -9.44 -7.85
N ILE A 66 1.77 -9.17 -6.97
CA ILE A 66 3.07 -9.87 -6.95
C ILE A 66 2.85 -11.36 -6.60
N LYS A 67 2.04 -11.63 -5.57
CA LYS A 67 1.68 -13.01 -5.19
C LYS A 67 0.99 -13.75 -6.34
N LYS A 68 0.05 -13.09 -7.03
CA LYS A 68 -0.64 -13.65 -8.21
C LYS A 68 0.32 -14.00 -9.35
N VAL A 69 1.22 -13.08 -9.70
CA VAL A 69 2.20 -13.31 -10.78
C VAL A 69 3.12 -14.48 -10.43
N LYS A 70 3.61 -14.56 -9.19
CA LYS A 70 4.47 -15.67 -8.78
C LYS A 70 3.76 -17.01 -8.77
N ALA A 71 2.50 -17.06 -8.30
CA ALA A 71 1.70 -18.26 -8.37
C ALA A 71 1.49 -18.71 -9.83
N ASN A 72 1.19 -17.77 -10.74
CA ASN A 72 1.03 -18.07 -12.17
C ASN A 72 2.33 -18.54 -12.84
N GLN A 73 3.47 -17.97 -12.46
CA GLN A 73 4.78 -18.39 -12.93
C GLN A 73 5.10 -19.82 -12.50
N GLN A 74 4.81 -20.18 -11.24
CA GLN A 74 5.05 -21.52 -10.70
C GLN A 74 4.11 -22.57 -11.29
N LEU A 75 2.82 -22.23 -11.46
CA LEU A 75 1.80 -23.18 -11.92
C LEU A 75 1.76 -23.37 -13.43
N TYR A 76 2.02 -22.30 -14.20
CA TYR A 76 1.76 -22.29 -15.64
C TYR A 76 2.99 -21.86 -16.47
N ASN A 77 4.16 -21.69 -15.84
CA ASN A 77 5.36 -21.11 -16.47
C ASN A 77 5.07 -19.77 -17.19
N ASN A 78 4.09 -19.02 -16.68
CA ASN A 78 3.62 -17.78 -17.29
C ASN A 78 4.35 -16.58 -16.70
N THR A 79 5.11 -15.87 -17.54
CA THR A 79 5.88 -14.68 -17.17
C THR A 79 5.22 -13.38 -17.61
N ALA A 80 3.99 -13.46 -18.15
CA ALA A 80 3.24 -12.29 -18.59
C ALA A 80 2.96 -11.33 -17.42
N PRO A 81 3.00 -10.01 -17.66
CA PRO A 81 2.61 -9.04 -16.66
C PRO A 81 1.13 -9.19 -16.32
N ALA A 82 0.79 -9.01 -15.06
CA ALA A 82 -0.60 -8.96 -14.58
C ALA A 82 -0.92 -7.55 -14.09
N ALA A 83 -2.16 -7.12 -14.32
CA ALA A 83 -2.69 -5.85 -13.83
C ALA A 83 -3.87 -6.10 -12.91
N ASP A 84 -4.02 -5.26 -11.88
CA ASP A 84 -5.14 -5.31 -10.95
C ASP A 84 -5.40 -3.92 -10.39
N ALA A 85 -6.62 -3.69 -9.92
CA ALA A 85 -7.04 -2.41 -9.36
C ALA A 85 -7.89 -2.61 -8.09
N GLN A 86 -7.78 -1.68 -7.16
CA GLN A 86 -8.63 -1.66 -5.97
C GLN A 86 -8.88 -0.24 -5.49
N ILE A 87 -9.98 -0.03 -4.76
CA ILE A 87 -10.13 1.13 -3.90
C ILE A 87 -9.51 0.81 -2.54
N SER A 88 -8.43 1.50 -2.20
CA SER A 88 -7.78 1.42 -0.89
C SER A 88 -8.38 2.46 0.03
N GLN A 89 -9.16 2.03 1.02
CA GLN A 89 -9.69 2.90 2.07
C GLN A 89 -8.81 2.79 3.31
N TYR A 90 -8.19 3.90 3.71
CA TYR A 90 -7.29 3.92 4.86
C TYR A 90 -8.09 3.90 6.16
N TRP A 91 -7.78 2.92 7.01
CA TRP A 91 -8.41 2.75 8.33
C TRP A 91 -8.33 4.04 9.16
N GLU A 92 -9.42 4.38 9.85
CA GLU A 92 -9.53 5.58 10.71
C GLU A 92 -9.27 6.92 9.98
N THR A 93 -9.35 6.94 8.65
CA THR A 93 -9.24 8.18 7.85
C THR A 93 -10.34 8.26 6.80
N PRO A 94 -10.69 9.46 6.32
CA PRO A 94 -11.57 9.61 5.16
C PRO A 94 -10.87 9.27 3.83
N ASN A 95 -9.56 9.01 3.86
CA ASN A 95 -8.75 8.89 2.64
C ASN A 95 -9.06 7.58 1.90
N ARG A 96 -9.46 7.74 0.64
CA ARG A 96 -9.71 6.64 -0.30
C ARG A 96 -8.86 6.87 -1.55
N TYR A 97 -8.20 5.83 -2.02
CA TYR A 97 -7.37 5.89 -3.22
C TYR A 97 -7.79 4.84 -4.23
N LEU A 98 -7.94 5.24 -5.50
CA LEU A 98 -7.94 4.30 -6.61
C LEU A 98 -6.49 3.87 -6.86
N CYS A 99 -6.17 2.62 -6.54
CA CYS A 99 -4.86 2.05 -6.77
C CYS A 99 -4.89 1.13 -7.98
N ILE A 100 -4.06 1.42 -8.98
CA ILE A 100 -3.89 0.57 -10.16
C ILE A 100 -2.46 0.05 -10.15
N SER A 101 -2.30 -1.27 -10.17
CA SER A 101 -1.00 -1.94 -10.07
C SER A 101 -0.76 -2.86 -11.24
N VAL A 102 0.49 -2.88 -11.72
CA VAL A 102 0.98 -3.85 -12.69
C VAL A 102 2.20 -4.54 -12.10
N ALA A 103 2.22 -5.87 -12.12
CA ALA A 103 3.36 -6.66 -11.69
C ALA A 103 3.85 -7.61 -12.76
N LYS A 104 5.12 -7.97 -12.64
CA LYS A 104 5.79 -8.95 -13.49
C LYS A 104 6.89 -9.65 -12.66
N PRO A 105 7.36 -10.83 -13.10
CA PRO A 105 8.59 -11.39 -12.56
C PRO A 105 9.74 -10.40 -12.73
N ASP A 106 10.67 -10.41 -11.77
CA ASP A 106 11.89 -9.64 -11.92
C ASP A 106 12.76 -10.24 -13.04
N PHE A 107 13.42 -9.37 -13.81
CA PHE A 107 14.23 -9.82 -14.95
C PHE A 107 15.58 -10.39 -14.51
N GLN A 108 16.17 -9.82 -13.46
CA GLN A 108 17.48 -10.23 -12.97
C GLN A 108 17.35 -11.42 -12.02
N ASN A 109 16.30 -11.43 -11.19
CA ASN A 109 16.04 -12.50 -10.23
C ASN A 109 14.63 -13.07 -10.45
N PRO A 110 14.45 -14.10 -11.30
CA PRO A 110 13.13 -14.67 -11.59
C PRO A 110 12.36 -15.18 -10.37
N GLY A 111 13.04 -15.45 -9.24
CA GLY A 111 12.42 -15.78 -7.96
C GLY A 111 11.74 -14.59 -7.27
N GLN A 112 12.05 -13.35 -7.66
CA GLN A 112 11.46 -12.12 -7.14
C GLN A 112 10.36 -11.61 -8.07
N GLY A 113 9.44 -10.84 -7.52
CA GLY A 113 8.40 -10.17 -8.30
C GLY A 113 8.38 -8.68 -8.03
N THR A 114 8.22 -7.89 -9.09
CA THR A 114 8.21 -6.43 -8.98
C THR A 114 6.85 -5.90 -9.41
N SER A 115 6.24 -5.04 -8.59
CA SER A 115 5.04 -4.29 -8.94
C SER A 115 5.30 -2.78 -8.99
N VAL A 116 4.54 -2.14 -9.86
CA VAL A 116 4.49 -0.68 -9.98
C VAL A 116 3.03 -0.28 -9.82
N THR A 117 2.78 0.70 -8.95
CA THR A 117 1.42 1.13 -8.61
C THR A 117 1.32 2.63 -8.69
N ILE A 118 0.23 3.10 -9.26
CA ILE A 118 -0.22 4.49 -9.15
C ILE A 118 -1.47 4.52 -8.26
N GLY A 119 -1.48 5.43 -7.29
CA GLY A 119 -2.62 5.69 -6.43
C GLY A 119 -3.15 7.09 -6.69
N LEU A 120 -4.46 7.22 -6.88
CA LEU A 120 -5.14 8.49 -7.13
C LEU A 120 -6.13 8.75 -5.99
N LEU A 121 -6.05 9.90 -5.33
CA LEU A 121 -6.99 10.24 -4.26
C LEU A 121 -8.40 10.37 -4.84
N VAL A 122 -9.36 9.68 -4.23
CA VAL A 122 -10.77 9.73 -4.59
C VAL A 122 -11.37 11.02 -4.06
N ASN A 123 -11.29 12.07 -4.86
CA ASN A 123 -11.95 13.36 -4.65
C ASN A 123 -13.02 13.59 -5.74
N ASP A 124 -13.73 14.73 -5.67
CA ASP A 124 -14.81 15.05 -6.62
C ASP A 124 -14.31 15.18 -8.07
N THR A 125 -13.06 15.60 -8.26
CA THR A 125 -12.44 15.66 -9.60
C THR A 125 -12.26 14.24 -10.16
N LEU A 126 -11.72 13.31 -9.36
CA LEU A 126 -11.55 11.93 -9.79
C LEU A 126 -12.91 11.26 -10.04
N ARG A 127 -13.91 11.48 -9.17
CA ARG A 127 -15.27 10.94 -9.34
C ARG A 127 -15.94 11.38 -10.63
N ARG A 128 -15.75 12.64 -11.05
CA ARG A 128 -16.27 13.14 -12.32
C ARG A 128 -15.60 12.48 -13.53
N LEU A 129 -14.29 12.23 -13.46
CA LEU A 129 -13.51 11.68 -14.56
C LEU A 129 -13.59 10.14 -14.65
N PHE A 130 -13.63 9.45 -13.52
CA PHE A 130 -13.57 8.00 -13.41
C PHE A 130 -14.92 7.48 -12.89
N ARG A 131 -15.91 7.38 -13.78
CA ARG A 131 -17.28 6.94 -13.40
C ARG A 131 -17.38 5.49 -12.94
N PHE A 132 -16.34 4.68 -13.15
CA PHE A 132 -16.29 3.28 -12.73
C PHE A 132 -15.83 3.08 -11.28
N LEU A 133 -15.52 4.14 -10.52
CA LEU A 133 -15.06 4.04 -9.14
C LEU A 133 -16.04 3.31 -8.21
N ASP A 134 -17.33 3.35 -8.53
CA ASP A 134 -18.40 2.69 -7.78
C ASP A 134 -18.86 1.38 -8.46
N SER A 135 -18.09 0.86 -9.43
CA SER A 135 -18.36 -0.44 -10.07
C SER A 135 -18.23 -1.59 -9.06
N PRO A 136 -19.17 -2.56 -9.04
CA PRO A 136 -19.09 -3.71 -8.13
C PRO A 136 -17.89 -4.63 -8.41
N GLU A 137 -17.32 -4.57 -9.61
CA GLU A 137 -16.11 -5.33 -9.98
C GLU A 137 -14.86 -4.77 -9.29
N LEU A 138 -14.86 -3.46 -8.95
CA LEU A 138 -13.74 -2.80 -8.32
C LEU A 138 -13.77 -3.00 -6.80
N GLN A 139 -12.92 -3.91 -6.33
CA GLN A 139 -12.87 -4.27 -4.93
C GLN A 139 -12.45 -3.09 -4.05
N THR A 140 -13.25 -2.77 -3.03
CA THR A 140 -12.87 -1.84 -1.97
C THR A 140 -12.28 -2.60 -0.80
N ARG A 141 -11.11 -2.19 -0.32
CA ARG A 141 -10.43 -2.83 0.80
C ARG A 141 -10.01 -1.82 1.85
N ILE A 142 -10.27 -2.17 3.11
CA ILE A 142 -9.75 -1.44 4.26
C ILE A 142 -8.28 -1.81 4.44
N VAL A 143 -7.41 -0.82 4.33
CA VAL A 143 -5.95 -0.97 4.39
C VAL A 143 -5.35 -0.04 5.45
N ASN A 144 -4.08 -0.27 5.75
CA ASN A 144 -3.25 0.65 6.54
C ASN A 144 -1.84 0.67 5.91
N THR A 145 -0.86 1.33 6.54
CA THR A 145 0.50 1.45 6.00
C THR A 145 1.34 0.22 6.34
N THR A 146 1.62 -0.02 7.62
CA THR A 146 2.45 -1.14 8.11
C THR A 146 1.72 -1.93 9.19
N CYS A 147 2.05 -3.21 9.34
CA CYS A 147 1.37 -4.10 10.31
C CYS A 147 1.69 -3.70 11.76
N GLU A 148 2.93 -3.28 12.01
CA GLU A 148 3.50 -2.89 13.30
C GLU A 148 2.81 -1.67 13.91
N ARG A 149 2.22 -0.82 13.05
CA ARG A 149 1.50 0.41 13.42
C ARG A 149 -0.01 0.30 13.21
N CYS A 150 -0.51 -0.87 12.83
CA CYS A 150 -1.90 -1.04 12.40
C CYS A 150 -2.83 -1.33 13.58
N SER A 151 -3.83 -0.47 13.79
CA SER A 151 -4.84 -0.60 14.86
C SER A 151 -5.95 -1.61 14.54
N ILE A 152 -6.03 -2.15 13.31
CA ILE A 152 -7.04 -3.14 12.90
C ILE A 152 -6.83 -4.46 13.67
N SER A 153 -7.68 -4.75 14.65
CA SER A 153 -7.56 -5.93 15.53
C SER A 153 -7.64 -7.27 14.78
N ASN A 154 -8.69 -7.51 14.01
CA ASN A 154 -8.97 -8.80 13.38
C ASN A 154 -8.54 -8.80 11.90
N CYS A 155 -7.24 -8.60 11.65
CA CYS A 155 -6.69 -8.57 10.30
C CYS A 155 -6.08 -9.93 9.90
N GLU A 156 -6.81 -10.72 9.12
CA GLU A 156 -6.32 -12.02 8.59
C GLU A 156 -5.07 -11.91 7.71
N ALA A 157 -4.86 -10.73 7.11
CA ALA A 157 -3.73 -10.45 6.24
C ALA A 157 -2.50 -9.89 7.00
N ARG A 158 -2.53 -9.89 8.34
CA ARG A 158 -1.48 -9.31 9.18
C ARG A 158 -0.22 -10.16 9.12
N ALA A 159 0.91 -9.52 8.79
CA ALA A 159 2.21 -10.17 8.71
C ALA A 159 3.03 -10.06 10.01
N ALA A 160 2.80 -9.02 10.80
CA ALA A 160 3.53 -8.75 12.05
C ALA A 160 2.59 -8.22 13.14
N ALA A 161 2.94 -8.42 14.41
CA ALA A 161 2.23 -7.87 15.55
C ALA A 161 2.32 -6.33 15.59
N PRO A 162 1.33 -5.62 16.16
CA PRO A 162 1.28 -4.16 16.19
C PRO A 162 2.17 -3.59 17.30
N VAL A 163 3.45 -3.96 17.30
CA VAL A 163 4.40 -3.70 18.38
C VAL A 163 4.57 -2.21 18.69
N VAL A 164 4.48 -1.34 17.68
CA VAL A 164 4.60 0.12 17.88
C VAL A 164 3.38 0.65 18.62
N LEU A 165 2.18 0.19 18.28
CA LEU A 165 0.96 0.58 19.00
C LEU A 165 0.95 0.06 20.43
N GLU A 166 1.45 -1.15 20.65
CA GLU A 166 1.57 -1.72 22.00
C GLU A 166 2.52 -0.90 22.87
N GLN A 167 3.67 -0.49 22.32
CA GLN A 167 4.63 0.38 23.00
C GLN A 167 4.04 1.75 23.32
N GLN A 168 3.35 2.37 22.36
CA GLN A 168 2.66 3.65 22.58
C GLN A 168 1.62 3.56 23.69
N ARG A 169 0.75 2.55 23.65
CA ARG A 169 -0.25 2.31 24.70
C ARG A 169 0.39 2.06 26.06
N LYS A 170 1.52 1.34 26.12
CA LYS A 170 2.25 1.12 27.37
C LYS A 170 2.78 2.45 27.93
N GLN A 171 3.35 3.29 27.08
CA GLN A 171 3.89 4.58 27.48
C GLN A 171 2.79 5.54 27.95
N GLU A 172 1.67 5.58 27.25
CA GLU A 172 0.47 6.32 27.67
C GLU A 172 -0.05 5.87 29.04
N ARG A 173 -0.14 4.55 29.27
CA ARG A 173 -0.53 4.00 30.57
C ARG A 173 0.41 4.42 31.69
N ILE A 174 1.72 4.42 31.45
CA ILE A 174 2.72 4.86 32.42
C ILE A 174 2.55 6.36 32.73
N ILE A 175 2.36 7.21 31.70
CA ILE A 175 2.15 8.65 31.88
C ILE A 175 0.86 8.93 32.66
N VAL A 176 -0.23 8.24 32.33
CA VAL A 176 -1.52 8.38 33.04
C VAL A 176 -1.39 7.93 34.49
N ALA A 177 -0.75 6.80 34.75
CA ALA A 177 -0.51 6.32 36.12
C ALA A 177 0.38 7.29 36.92
N GLY A 178 1.44 7.84 36.31
CA GLY A 178 2.31 8.84 36.93
C GLY A 178 1.56 10.12 37.33
N LYS A 179 0.64 10.59 36.47
CA LYS A 179 -0.23 11.74 36.78
C LYS A 179 -1.20 11.45 37.93
N GLN A 180 -1.72 10.22 38.04
CA GLN A 180 -2.61 9.81 39.13
C GLN A 180 -1.90 9.66 40.48
N LEU A 181 -0.59 9.35 40.46
CA LEU A 181 0.24 9.22 41.66
C LEU A 181 0.83 10.55 42.16
N GLY A 182 0.47 11.67 41.55
CA GLY A 182 0.84 13.02 42.04
C GLY A 182 2.32 13.37 41.92
N VAL A 183 3.10 12.62 41.14
CA VAL A 183 4.49 12.97 40.85
C VAL A 183 4.46 14.14 39.85
N ARG A 184 4.61 15.36 40.37
CA ARG A 184 4.82 16.60 39.60
C ARG A 184 6.15 16.56 38.87
#